data_AF-Q9FXC6-F1
#
_entry.id   AF-Q9FXC6-F1
#
_cell.length_a   1.000
_cell.length_b   1.000
_cell.length_c   1.000
_cell.angle_alpha   90.00
_cell.angle_beta   90.00
_cell.angle_gamma   90.00
#
_symmetry.space_group_name_H-M   'P 1'
#
loop_
_entity.id
_entity.type
_entity.pdbx_description
1 polymer ?
#
loop_
_entity_poly.entity_id
_entity_poly.type
_entity_poly.pdbx_seq_one_letter_code
_entity_poly.pdbx_strand_id
1 'polypeptide(L)'
;MIDLEEETNNEIEESSTLAKRGGEMGDVKRPCSSSETLPQKGGSPWLMLLPKDGGCVLYNPKEGKKIHRELRDFPGSRILANSESIASDTSKVRRVGDRVFEREYNGPEYSARVATDLTCDTVRGLLWVDESGTDYVVVWFFDLPGHSYISFCKKGDTHYTDIPLFFRDAHFLDGLSYMVLGRYSLYISTSRRFVKVLDLSGPQGFFKDITEGNKPFSMLSRYHSWDSSIAVTTSGEVLLVESNPWQRDCFRVYKYDPNVELPDYACHTVLEVDSLGGEALLLDLGFTMPANDTLGIEPDSIYFTRHYRPCQLSPRDLDICVFNLVTKTLKRFPVPDDMSLMDARWFLHAS
;
A
#
# COMPACT_ATOMS: atom_id res chain seq x y z
N MET A 1 -17.64 50.42 47.34
CA MET A 1 -16.81 51.35 48.13
C MET A 1 -15.91 52.03 47.13
N ILE A 2 -16.41 53.17 46.65
CA ILE A 2 -15.71 54.37 46.16
C ILE A 2 -14.88 54.15 44.87
N ASP A 3 -15.43 54.41 43.67
CA ASP A 3 -15.78 55.71 43.04
C ASP A 3 -14.56 56.34 42.34
N LEU A 4 -14.59 56.49 41.00
CA LEU A 4 -14.92 57.72 40.21
C LEU A 4 -13.59 58.17 39.53
N GLU A 5 -13.49 58.70 38.30
CA GLU A 5 -14.26 59.64 37.47
C GLU A 5 -13.76 59.49 36.00
N GLU A 6 -14.62 59.53 34.96
CA GLU A 6 -14.87 60.68 34.03
C GLU A 6 -13.60 61.22 33.31
N GLU A 7 -13.55 61.38 31.98
CA GLU A 7 -14.33 62.35 31.20
C GLU A 7 -14.47 61.99 29.70
N THR A 8 -15.49 62.62 29.12
CA THR A 8 -16.04 62.59 27.76
C THR A 8 -15.42 63.57 26.76
N ASN A 9 -15.82 63.45 25.48
CA ASN A 9 -15.82 64.43 24.37
C ASN A 9 -14.50 64.56 23.58
N ASN A 10 -14.45 64.68 22.24
CA ASN A 10 -15.34 65.32 21.28
C ASN A 10 -15.16 64.73 19.87
N GLU A 11 -16.20 64.93 19.05
CA GLU A 11 -16.24 64.81 17.58
C GLU A 11 -15.15 65.64 16.87
N ILE A 12 -14.83 65.27 15.61
CA ILE A 12 -14.73 66.16 14.44
C ILE A 12 -14.49 65.29 13.18
N GLU A 13 -15.43 65.38 12.24
CA GLU A 13 -15.26 65.05 10.82
C GLU A 13 -14.20 65.98 10.20
N GLU A 14 -13.34 65.48 9.31
CA GLU A 14 -13.15 66.12 8.01
C GLU A 14 -12.33 65.26 7.04
N SER A 15 -12.84 65.17 5.82
CA SER A 15 -12.18 64.63 4.64
C SER A 15 -11.04 65.54 4.16
N SER A 16 -9.97 64.97 3.60
CA SER A 16 -9.55 65.21 2.20
C SER A 16 -8.06 64.92 1.90
N THR A 17 -7.87 64.21 0.78
CA THR A 17 -6.84 64.37 -0.28
C THR A 17 -5.32 64.37 -0.02
N LEU A 18 -4.69 63.36 -0.64
CA LEU A 18 -3.49 63.37 -1.52
C LEU A 18 -2.10 63.88 -1.04
N ALA A 19 -1.20 62.88 -0.91
CA ALA A 19 0.05 62.70 -1.69
C ALA A 19 1.40 63.34 -1.27
N LYS A 20 2.36 62.42 -1.06
CA LYS A 20 3.76 62.33 -1.54
C LYS A 20 4.96 62.70 -0.61
N ARG A 21 5.98 61.81 -0.75
CA ARG A 21 7.39 61.81 -0.29
C ARG A 21 7.59 61.33 1.15
N GLY A 22 8.49 60.41 1.52
CA GLY A 22 9.60 59.71 0.85
C GLY A 22 10.72 59.47 1.91
N GLY A 23 11.28 58.25 1.99
CA GLY A 23 12.42 57.83 2.85
C GLY A 23 12.04 56.81 3.94
N GLU A 24 12.31 55.51 3.76
CA GLU A 24 13.44 54.71 4.32
C GLU A 24 13.41 54.59 5.86
N MET A 25 13.52 53.45 6.56
CA MET A 25 13.96 52.07 6.27
C MET A 25 13.56 51.17 7.47
N GLY A 26 13.28 49.87 7.22
CA GLY A 26 13.36 48.79 8.23
C GLY A 26 12.04 48.11 8.64
N ASP A 27 11.68 46.96 8.05
CA ASP A 27 11.87 45.66 8.70
C ASP A 27 11.17 44.48 7.97
N VAL A 28 12.01 43.49 7.65
CA VAL A 28 11.80 42.03 7.51
C VAL A 28 10.48 41.52 6.92
N LYS A 29 10.49 41.29 5.60
CA LYS A 29 9.56 40.39 4.91
C LYS A 29 9.77 38.94 5.38
N ARG A 30 8.71 38.33 5.93
CA ARG A 30 8.53 36.86 5.87
C ARG A 30 8.31 36.47 4.41
N PRO A 31 8.98 35.44 3.85
CA PRO A 31 8.68 34.99 2.51
C PRO A 31 7.33 34.26 2.52
N CYS A 32 6.36 34.80 1.78
CA CYS A 32 5.18 34.06 1.35
C CYS A 32 5.64 32.80 0.62
N SER A 33 5.13 31.64 1.04
CA SER A 33 5.24 30.39 0.32
C SER A 33 4.65 30.56 -1.08
N SER A 34 5.50 30.42 -2.09
CA SER A 34 5.12 30.40 -3.50
C SER A 34 4.15 29.26 -3.76
N SER A 35 2.92 29.59 -4.17
CA SER A 35 2.03 28.65 -4.83
C SER A 35 2.62 28.30 -6.19
N GLU A 36 3.42 27.24 -6.26
CA GLU A 36 3.78 26.65 -7.55
C GLU A 36 2.56 25.90 -8.10
N THR A 37 1.93 26.53 -9.09
CA THR A 37 0.92 25.94 -9.95
C THR A 37 1.50 24.74 -10.69
N LEU A 38 0.88 23.57 -10.49
CA LEU A 38 1.21 22.32 -11.18
C LEU A 38 1.02 22.48 -12.70
N PRO A 39 2.05 22.16 -13.54
CA PRO A 39 1.84 22.12 -14.97
C PRO A 39 1.02 20.87 -15.34
N GLN A 40 -0.18 21.10 -15.87
CA GLN A 40 -0.91 20.13 -16.66
C GLN A 40 -0.23 19.96 -18.03
N LYS A 41 0.36 18.79 -18.29
CA LYS A 41 0.31 18.04 -19.56
C LYS A 41 1.34 16.90 -19.58
N GLY A 42 0.85 15.68 -19.79
CA GLY A 42 1.66 14.48 -19.99
C GLY A 42 1.93 13.73 -18.69
N GLY A 43 0.89 13.21 -18.05
CA GLY A 43 1.09 12.37 -16.87
C GLY A 43 1.99 11.20 -17.28
N SER A 44 3.06 10.98 -16.55
CA SER A 44 3.74 9.69 -16.54
C SER A 44 3.52 9.08 -15.17
N PRO A 45 3.49 7.76 -15.04
CA PRO A 45 3.37 7.14 -13.74
C PRO A 45 4.47 7.66 -12.80
N TRP A 46 4.08 8.14 -11.63
CA TRP A 46 5.02 8.64 -10.64
C TRP A 46 5.51 7.47 -9.78
N LEU A 47 6.62 7.68 -9.10
CA LEU A 47 7.20 6.75 -8.15
C LEU A 47 7.16 7.38 -6.77
N MET A 48 6.70 6.60 -5.80
CA MET A 48 6.90 6.90 -4.39
C MET A 48 8.19 6.23 -3.95
N LEU A 49 9.25 7.01 -3.75
CA LEU A 49 10.55 6.56 -3.25
C LEU A 49 10.61 6.72 -1.73
N LEU A 50 11.18 5.72 -1.06
CA LEU A 50 11.30 5.65 0.40
C LEU A 50 12.80 5.56 0.74
N PRO A 51 13.44 6.70 1.08
CA PRO A 51 14.83 6.75 1.49
C PRO A 51 15.11 5.99 2.79
N LYS A 52 16.36 5.56 3.01
CA LYS A 52 16.78 4.85 4.24
C LYS A 52 16.81 5.75 5.48
N ASP A 53 17.10 7.04 5.28
CA ASP A 53 17.09 8.09 6.29
C ASP A 53 15.67 8.58 6.64
N GLY A 54 14.66 8.05 5.96
CA GLY A 54 13.24 8.30 6.24
C GLY A 54 12.59 9.29 5.28
N GLY A 55 11.31 9.57 5.53
CA GLY A 55 10.50 10.44 4.67
C GLY A 55 10.05 9.75 3.37
N CYS A 56 9.60 10.56 2.41
CA CYS A 56 9.08 10.09 1.14
C CYS A 56 9.36 11.11 0.02
N VAL A 57 9.72 10.61 -1.16
CA VAL A 57 9.97 11.44 -2.34
C VAL A 57 9.07 10.95 -3.47
N LEU A 58 8.28 11.85 -4.04
CA LEU A 58 7.58 11.59 -5.29
C LEU A 58 8.53 11.90 -6.45
N TYR A 59 8.76 10.93 -7.32
CA TYR A 59 9.72 10.99 -8.42
C TYR A 59 9.03 10.71 -9.75
N ASN A 60 9.22 11.59 -10.73
CA ASN A 60 8.83 11.34 -12.11
C ASN A 60 10.06 10.82 -12.88
N PRO A 61 10.09 9.53 -13.27
CA PRO A 61 11.25 8.93 -13.91
C PRO A 61 11.47 9.39 -15.36
N LYS A 62 10.48 10.02 -16.01
CA LYS A 62 10.65 10.56 -17.37
C LYS A 62 11.20 11.99 -17.35
N GLU A 63 10.75 12.80 -16.40
CA GLU A 63 11.18 14.20 -16.27
C GLU A 63 12.40 14.38 -15.36
N GLY A 64 12.76 13.36 -14.57
CA GLY A 64 13.75 13.47 -13.51
C GLY A 64 13.30 14.37 -12.34
N LYS A 65 12.03 14.79 -12.31
CA LYS A 65 11.48 15.70 -11.31
C LYS A 65 11.27 14.99 -9.97
N LYS A 66 11.70 15.62 -8.88
CA LYS A 66 11.53 15.15 -7.50
C LYS A 66 10.69 16.15 -6.71
N ILE A 67 9.75 15.65 -5.92
CA ILE A 67 8.98 16.41 -4.95
C ILE A 67 9.21 15.74 -3.59
N HIS A 68 9.94 16.43 -2.72
CA HIS A 68 10.15 15.98 -1.36
C HIS A 68 8.88 16.19 -0.56
N ARG A 69 8.43 15.16 0.14
CA ARG A 69 7.42 15.29 1.17
C ARG A 69 8.00 14.83 2.49
N GLU A 70 8.02 15.75 3.45
CA GLU A 70 8.26 15.39 4.84
C GLU A 70 7.07 14.59 5.35
N LEU A 71 7.20 13.28 5.25
CA LEU A 71 6.51 12.35 6.10
C LEU A 71 7.40 12.26 7.36
N ARG A 72 6.94 12.83 8.48
CA ARG A 72 7.72 12.87 9.75
C ARG A 72 8.30 11.49 10.09
N ASP A 73 9.63 11.38 10.05
CA ASP A 73 10.49 10.27 10.53
C ASP A 73 10.06 8.82 10.19
N PHE A 74 10.61 8.22 9.13
CA PHE A 74 10.30 6.81 8.78
C PHE A 74 11.48 5.95 8.26
N PRO A 75 12.56 5.76 9.02
CA PRO A 75 13.47 4.67 8.71
C PRO A 75 12.80 3.34 9.09
N GLY A 76 12.43 2.50 8.11
CA GLY A 76 12.34 1.06 8.34
C GLY A 76 10.97 0.38 8.49
N SER A 77 9.85 1.09 8.71
CA SER A 77 8.52 0.45 8.87
C SER A 77 7.53 0.85 7.76
N ARG A 78 7.04 -0.14 7.00
CA ARG A 78 6.18 0.01 5.82
C ARG A 78 4.72 0.29 6.18
N ILE A 79 4.44 1.47 6.71
CA ILE A 79 3.14 1.82 7.33
C ILE A 79 3.14 1.17 8.72
N LEU A 80 3.34 1.93 9.78
CA LEU A 80 2.78 1.77 11.14
C LEU A 80 2.72 3.18 11.75
N ALA A 81 2.53 4.15 10.84
CA ALA A 81 3.25 5.41 10.85
C ALA A 81 2.79 6.41 11.92
N ASN A 82 1.62 6.17 12.52
CA ASN A 82 1.06 7.05 13.56
C ASN A 82 0.48 6.30 14.75
N SER A 83 0.58 4.97 14.77
CA SER A 83 -0.03 4.16 15.81
C SER A 83 1.08 3.53 16.64
N GLU A 84 1.44 4.16 17.75
CA GLU A 84 2.33 3.58 18.76
C GLU A 84 1.81 2.21 19.25
N SER A 85 0.49 2.01 19.13
CA SER A 85 -0.14 0.72 19.37
C SER A 85 -1.43 0.49 18.58
N ILE A 86 -1.57 -0.71 18.05
CA ILE A 86 -2.80 -1.28 17.50
C ILE A 86 -3.50 -2.02 18.64
N ALA A 87 -4.78 -1.76 18.88
CA ALA A 87 -5.58 -2.50 19.84
C ALA A 87 -6.77 -3.17 19.14
N SER A 88 -7.02 -4.42 19.49
CA SER A 88 -8.21 -5.21 19.19
C SER A 88 -8.86 -5.66 20.49
N ASP A 89 -10.03 -6.28 20.40
CA ASP A 89 -10.68 -6.88 21.58
C ASP A 89 -9.82 -7.97 22.24
N THR A 90 -9.01 -8.67 21.43
CA THR A 90 -8.22 -9.82 21.90
C THR A 90 -6.77 -9.50 22.19
N SER A 91 -6.26 -8.33 21.76
CA SER A 91 -4.85 -8.02 21.91
C SER A 91 -4.50 -6.54 21.75
N LYS A 92 -3.30 -6.18 22.19
CA LYS A 92 -2.66 -4.91 21.91
C LYS A 92 -1.25 -5.14 21.37
N VAL A 93 -0.97 -4.65 20.17
CA VAL A 93 0.39 -4.63 19.59
C VAL A 93 0.95 -3.24 19.78
N ARG A 94 2.15 -3.10 20.37
CA ARG A 94 2.83 -1.82 20.58
C ARG A 94 4.24 -1.84 20.01
N ARG A 95 4.69 -0.72 19.47
CA ARG A 95 6.09 -0.55 19.07
C ARG A 95 6.93 -0.31 20.34
N VAL A 96 8.01 -1.07 20.50
CA VAL A 96 8.93 -0.94 21.66
C VAL A 96 10.37 -0.62 21.27
N GLY A 97 10.66 -0.58 19.97
CA GLY A 97 11.93 -0.16 19.42
C GLY A 97 11.81 0.18 17.95
N ASP A 98 12.92 0.52 17.31
CA ASP A 98 12.92 1.00 15.93
C ASP A 98 12.30 -0.03 14.95
N ARG A 99 12.57 -1.31 15.16
CA ARG A 99 12.09 -2.42 14.31
C ARG A 99 11.41 -3.52 15.10
N VAL A 100 11.00 -3.26 16.35
CA VAL A 100 10.52 -4.27 17.30
C VAL A 100 9.13 -3.90 17.81
N PHE A 101 8.26 -4.90 17.85
CA PHE A 101 6.91 -4.79 18.37
C PHE A 101 6.68 -5.84 19.47
N GLU A 102 5.79 -5.52 20.41
CA GLU A 102 5.32 -6.44 21.43
C GLU A 102 3.82 -6.60 21.29
N ARG A 103 3.33 -7.84 21.33
CA ARG A 103 1.89 -8.11 21.44
C ARG A 103 1.55 -8.62 22.83
N GLU A 104 0.56 -7.99 23.43
CA GLU A 104 -0.09 -8.39 24.66
C GLU A 104 -1.48 -8.96 24.33
N TYR A 105 -1.84 -10.12 24.86
CA TYR A 105 -3.15 -10.74 24.64
C TYR A 105 -4.09 -10.44 25.82
N ASN A 106 -5.34 -10.13 25.51
CA ASN A 106 -6.40 -9.89 26.50
C ASN A 106 -7.10 -11.22 26.82
N GLY A 107 -6.96 -11.78 28.02
CA GLY A 107 -7.82 -12.89 28.48
C GLY A 107 -7.22 -13.81 29.55
N PRO A 108 -8.07 -14.50 30.35
CA PRO A 108 -7.63 -15.38 31.46
C PRO A 108 -7.08 -16.74 31.00
N GLU A 109 -7.40 -17.17 29.78
CA GLU A 109 -7.00 -18.48 29.22
C GLU A 109 -5.54 -18.49 28.72
N TYR A 110 -5.00 -17.30 28.45
CA TYR A 110 -3.61 -17.07 28.06
C TYR A 110 -2.95 -16.18 29.11
N SER A 111 -2.45 -16.77 30.21
CA SER A 111 -1.54 -16.06 31.12
C SER A 111 -0.57 -15.18 30.31
N ALA A 112 -0.56 -13.87 30.58
CA ALA A 112 0.02 -12.78 29.78
C ALA A 112 1.21 -13.23 28.90
N ARG A 113 0.91 -13.72 27.68
CA ARG A 113 1.94 -14.07 26.71
C ARG A 113 2.31 -12.79 26.00
N VAL A 114 3.53 -12.31 26.20
CA VAL A 114 4.07 -11.26 25.35
C VAL A 114 4.78 -11.94 24.19
N ALA A 115 4.29 -11.77 22.96
CA ALA A 115 5.07 -12.14 21.79
C ALA A 115 6.08 -11.02 21.51
N THR A 116 7.36 -11.29 21.74
CA THR A 116 8.47 -10.34 21.53
C THR A 116 9.19 -10.53 20.19
N ASP A 117 8.84 -11.56 19.43
CA ASP A 117 9.51 -11.92 18.18
C ASP A 117 8.99 -11.12 16.97
N LEU A 118 8.15 -10.11 17.20
CA LEU A 118 7.61 -9.27 16.13
C LEU A 118 8.65 -8.25 15.70
N THR A 119 9.09 -8.37 14.46
CA THR A 119 9.97 -7.40 13.81
C THR A 119 9.27 -6.75 12.62
N CYS A 120 9.80 -5.64 12.10
CA CYS A 120 9.29 -5.06 10.85
C CYS A 120 9.35 -6.02 9.65
N ASP A 121 10.13 -7.10 9.73
CA ASP A 121 10.27 -8.09 8.66
C ASP A 121 9.10 -9.10 8.70
N THR A 122 8.43 -9.25 9.84
CA THR A 122 7.27 -10.13 10.06
C THR A 122 5.94 -9.37 10.07
N VAL A 123 5.94 -8.05 9.89
CA VAL A 123 4.73 -7.22 9.87
C VAL A 123 4.54 -6.58 8.50
N ARG A 124 3.33 -6.69 7.93
CA ARG A 124 2.98 -6.07 6.65
C ARG A 124 1.70 -5.26 6.79
N GLY A 125 1.69 -4.05 6.21
CA GLY A 125 0.52 -3.19 6.14
C GLY A 125 -0.02 -3.05 4.72
N LEU A 126 -1.34 -3.06 4.59
CA LEU A 126 -2.07 -2.59 3.41
C LEU A 126 -3.00 -1.46 3.84
N LEU A 127 -3.12 -0.45 2.98
CA LEU A 127 -4.03 0.66 3.15
C LEU A 127 -4.78 0.84 1.84
N TRP A 128 -6.10 0.81 1.92
CA TRP A 128 -6.99 1.28 0.86
C TRP A 128 -7.65 2.56 1.32
N VAL A 129 -7.72 3.54 0.42
CA VAL A 129 -8.42 4.80 0.60
C VAL A 129 -9.25 5.03 -0.65
N ASP A 130 -10.47 5.53 -0.48
CA ASP A 130 -11.32 5.89 -1.61
C ASP A 130 -10.82 7.15 -2.33
N GLU A 131 -11.38 7.43 -3.50
CA GLU A 131 -10.97 8.59 -4.31
C GLU A 131 -11.18 9.93 -3.59
N SER A 132 -12.21 10.02 -2.73
CA SER A 132 -12.49 11.24 -1.98
C SER A 132 -11.58 11.42 -0.76
N GLY A 133 -10.82 10.40 -0.38
CA GLY A 133 -10.02 10.40 0.85
C GLY A 133 -10.87 10.32 2.12
N THR A 134 -12.17 10.04 2.01
CA THR A 134 -13.09 10.04 3.13
C THR A 134 -13.34 8.65 3.69
N ASP A 135 -13.08 7.59 2.94
CA ASP A 135 -13.25 6.21 3.35
C ASP A 135 -11.93 5.44 3.24
N TYR A 136 -11.72 4.48 4.15
CA TYR A 136 -10.48 3.74 4.23
C TYR A 136 -10.64 2.37 4.89
N VAL A 137 -9.72 1.47 4.52
CA VAL A 137 -9.51 0.18 5.17
C VAL A 137 -8.01 -0.02 5.39
N VAL A 138 -7.63 -0.34 6.63
CA VAL A 138 -6.27 -0.66 7.03
C VAL A 138 -6.21 -2.13 7.39
N VAL A 139 -5.21 -2.84 6.88
CA VAL A 139 -4.98 -4.26 7.17
C VAL A 139 -3.55 -4.47 7.59
N TRP A 140 -3.35 -5.16 8.69
CA TRP A 140 -2.08 -5.62 9.21
C TRP A 140 -1.98 -7.12 9.11
N PHE A 141 -0.85 -7.62 8.65
CA PHE A 141 -0.51 -9.02 8.73
C PHE A 141 0.69 -9.22 9.63
N PHE A 142 0.56 -10.19 10.52
CA PHE A 142 1.59 -10.58 11.48
C PHE A 142 1.96 -12.05 11.20
N ASP A 143 3.17 -12.24 10.68
CA ASP A 143 3.70 -13.55 10.31
C ASP A 143 4.46 -14.16 11.49
N LEU A 144 3.77 -14.94 12.31
CA LEU A 144 4.34 -15.57 13.49
C LEU A 144 4.37 -17.09 13.34
N PRO A 145 5.50 -17.77 13.62
CA PRO A 145 5.55 -19.22 13.59
C PRO A 145 4.41 -19.87 14.39
N GLY A 146 3.52 -20.58 13.70
CA GLY A 146 2.37 -21.29 14.29
C GLY A 146 1.18 -20.42 14.72
N HIS A 147 1.26 -19.09 14.57
CA HIS A 147 0.25 -18.15 15.10
C HIS A 147 0.08 -16.90 14.22
N SER A 148 0.12 -17.03 12.89
CA SER A 148 -0.10 -15.89 12.00
C SER A 148 -1.56 -15.42 12.04
N TYR A 149 -1.77 -14.11 11.92
CA TYR A 149 -3.10 -13.49 11.93
C TYR A 149 -3.10 -12.18 11.14
N ILE A 150 -4.29 -11.73 10.80
CA ILE A 150 -4.54 -10.42 10.21
C ILE A 150 -5.33 -9.58 11.21
N SER A 151 -5.06 -8.28 11.28
CA SER A 151 -5.88 -7.32 12.02
C SER A 151 -6.32 -6.24 11.07
N PHE A 152 -7.61 -5.96 10.95
CA PHE A 152 -8.13 -4.90 10.08
C PHE A 152 -8.98 -3.89 10.84
N CYS A 153 -9.04 -2.67 10.31
CA CYS A 153 -9.84 -1.58 10.82
C CYS A 153 -10.30 -0.74 9.64
N LYS A 154 -11.54 -0.25 9.68
CA LYS A 154 -12.09 0.64 8.67
C LYS A 154 -12.65 1.91 9.28
N LYS A 155 -13.07 2.84 8.42
CA LYS A 155 -13.70 4.08 8.86
C LYS A 155 -14.86 3.81 9.82
N GLY A 156 -14.81 4.45 10.98
CA GLY A 156 -15.85 4.37 12.01
C GLY A 156 -15.65 3.27 13.03
N ASP A 157 -14.71 2.34 12.82
CA ASP A 157 -14.35 1.35 13.83
C ASP A 157 -13.60 2.01 14.99
N THR A 158 -13.83 1.52 16.20
CA THR A 158 -13.15 1.98 17.42
C THR A 158 -11.89 1.18 17.75
N HIS A 159 -11.75 -0.03 17.20
CA HIS A 159 -10.61 -0.92 17.40
C HIS A 159 -10.44 -1.85 16.18
N TYR A 160 -9.32 -2.57 16.13
CA TYR A 160 -9.06 -3.56 15.10
C TYR A 160 -9.87 -4.84 15.34
N THR A 161 -10.23 -5.52 14.26
CA THR A 161 -10.83 -6.85 14.24
C THR A 161 -9.77 -7.86 13.80
N ASP A 162 -9.57 -8.92 14.59
CA ASP A 162 -8.59 -9.96 14.30
C ASP A 162 -9.19 -11.12 13.48
N ILE A 163 -8.44 -11.56 12.47
CA ILE A 163 -8.73 -12.70 11.61
C ILE A 163 -7.61 -13.74 11.84
N PRO A 164 -7.89 -14.87 12.49
CA PRO A 164 -6.90 -15.92 12.68
C PRO A 164 -6.59 -16.62 11.34
N LEU A 165 -5.31 -16.90 11.07
CA LEU A 165 -4.85 -17.61 9.86
C LEU A 165 -4.30 -19.01 10.13
N PHE A 166 -4.47 -19.53 11.35
CA PHE A 166 -4.07 -20.88 11.72
C PHE A 166 -5.26 -21.83 11.66
N PHE A 167 -5.23 -22.82 10.76
CA PHE A 167 -6.29 -23.80 10.59
C PHE A 167 -5.71 -25.21 10.76
N ARG A 168 -5.87 -25.82 11.95
CA ARG A 168 -5.34 -27.17 12.26
C ARG A 168 -5.74 -28.24 11.22
N ASP A 169 -6.93 -28.10 10.66
CA ASP A 169 -7.53 -29.10 9.77
C ASP A 169 -7.49 -28.71 8.28
N ALA A 170 -6.86 -27.58 7.93
CA ALA A 170 -6.85 -27.05 6.55
C ALA A 170 -5.45 -26.61 6.09
N HIS A 171 -4.53 -27.57 5.98
CA HIS A 171 -3.13 -27.34 5.58
C HIS A 171 -2.91 -26.63 4.23
N PHE A 172 -3.92 -26.61 3.35
CA PHE A 172 -3.88 -25.83 2.09
C PHE A 172 -3.93 -24.31 2.33
N LEU A 173 -4.39 -23.89 3.52
CA LEU A 173 -4.40 -22.50 3.98
C LEU A 173 -3.12 -22.08 4.72
N ASP A 174 -2.20 -23.02 4.95
CA ASP A 174 -0.98 -22.72 5.71
C ASP A 174 0.02 -21.88 4.91
N GLY A 175 0.62 -20.93 5.62
CA GLY A 175 1.66 -20.03 5.11
C GLY A 175 1.08 -18.96 4.19
N LEU A 176 0.98 -17.72 4.67
CA LEU A 176 0.58 -16.60 3.82
C LEU A 176 1.71 -16.23 2.86
N SER A 177 1.39 -16.07 1.58
CA SER A 177 2.34 -15.63 0.55
C SER A 177 2.12 -14.16 0.18
N TYR A 178 0.89 -13.81 -0.22
CA TYR A 178 0.56 -12.48 -0.76
C TYR A 178 -0.82 -12.02 -0.31
N MET A 179 -1.03 -10.70 -0.29
CA MET A 179 -2.31 -10.08 -0.01
C MET A 179 -2.58 -8.93 -0.98
N VAL A 180 -3.83 -8.79 -1.40
CA VAL A 180 -4.32 -7.64 -2.15
C VAL A 180 -5.55 -7.09 -1.45
N LEU A 181 -5.57 -5.79 -1.23
CA LEU A 181 -6.70 -5.09 -0.62
C LEU A 181 -7.33 -4.16 -1.66
N GLY A 182 -8.58 -4.41 -2.00
CA GLY A 182 -9.37 -3.57 -2.88
C GLY A 182 -10.71 -3.26 -2.24
N ARG A 183 -10.99 -1.98 -1.95
CA ARG A 183 -12.20 -1.56 -1.22
C ARG A 183 -12.32 -2.32 0.10
N TYR A 184 -13.39 -3.08 0.27
CA TYR A 184 -13.66 -3.94 1.43
C TYR A 184 -13.32 -5.40 1.17
N SER A 185 -12.69 -5.74 0.04
CA SER A 185 -12.33 -7.10 -0.32
C SER A 185 -10.83 -7.33 -0.08
N LEU A 186 -10.54 -8.33 0.74
CA LEU A 186 -9.18 -8.76 1.03
C LEU A 186 -8.93 -10.13 0.40
N TYR A 187 -8.02 -10.15 -0.56
CA TYR A 187 -7.58 -11.36 -1.26
C TYR A 187 -6.31 -11.86 -0.61
N ILE A 188 -6.30 -13.13 -0.25
CA ILE A 188 -5.25 -13.79 0.52
C ILE A 188 -4.76 -14.97 -0.31
N SER A 189 -3.46 -15.02 -0.60
CA SER A 189 -2.85 -16.15 -1.28
C SER A 189 -1.88 -16.88 -0.36
N THR A 190 -1.93 -18.21 -0.35
CA THR A 190 -1.10 -19.07 0.48
C THR A 190 0.20 -19.45 -0.23
N SER A 191 1.15 -20.03 0.50
CA SER A 191 2.41 -20.57 -0.01
C SER A 191 2.19 -21.68 -1.05
N ARG A 192 1.05 -22.37 -0.95
CA ARG A 192 0.58 -23.39 -1.89
C ARG A 192 -0.29 -22.83 -3.01
N ARG A 193 -0.36 -21.50 -3.14
CA ARG A 193 -1.13 -20.77 -4.16
C ARG A 193 -2.64 -21.03 -4.13
N PHE A 194 -3.17 -21.28 -2.94
CA PHE A 194 -4.62 -21.21 -2.73
C PHE A 194 -5.00 -19.76 -2.47
N VAL A 195 -6.11 -19.32 -3.05
CA VAL A 195 -6.65 -17.98 -2.88
C VAL A 195 -7.95 -18.05 -2.10
N LYS A 196 -8.07 -17.14 -1.13
CA LYS A 196 -9.24 -16.91 -0.31
C LYS A 196 -9.62 -15.44 -0.36
N VAL A 197 -10.92 -15.15 -0.43
CA VAL A 197 -11.44 -13.79 -0.52
C VAL A 197 -12.32 -13.51 0.69
N LEU A 198 -11.97 -12.45 1.43
CA LEU A 198 -12.71 -11.99 2.60
C LEU A 198 -13.40 -10.67 2.29
N ASP A 199 -14.67 -10.58 2.67
CA ASP A 199 -15.46 -9.36 2.68
C ASP A 199 -15.42 -8.74 4.09
N LEU A 200 -14.89 -7.52 4.15
CA LEU A 200 -14.69 -6.70 5.35
C LEU A 200 -15.77 -5.62 5.52
N SER A 201 -16.81 -5.61 4.67
CA SER A 201 -17.83 -4.56 4.65
C SER A 201 -18.85 -4.66 5.80
N GLY A 202 -18.96 -5.82 6.45
CA GLY A 202 -19.90 -6.08 7.56
C GLY A 202 -19.64 -5.26 8.84
N PRO A 203 -20.50 -5.31 9.86
CA PRO A 203 -20.31 -4.52 11.09
C PRO A 203 -18.95 -4.79 11.77
N GLN A 204 -18.49 -3.86 12.63
CA GLN A 204 -17.25 -4.02 13.40
C GLN A 204 -17.21 -5.38 14.11
N GLY A 205 -16.07 -6.06 14.07
CA GLY A 205 -15.91 -7.43 14.59
C GLY A 205 -16.33 -8.54 13.63
N PHE A 206 -16.92 -8.22 12.47
CA PHE A 206 -17.39 -9.20 11.50
C PHE A 206 -16.66 -9.12 10.16
N PHE A 207 -16.40 -10.28 9.59
CA PHE A 207 -15.95 -10.48 8.21
C PHE A 207 -16.59 -11.74 7.66
N LYS A 208 -16.73 -11.81 6.33
CA LYS A 208 -17.31 -12.97 5.66
C LYS A 208 -16.32 -13.57 4.69
N ASP A 209 -16.10 -14.88 4.77
CA ASP A 209 -15.46 -15.63 3.68
C ASP A 209 -16.45 -15.74 2.53
N ILE A 210 -16.12 -15.16 1.38
CA ILE A 210 -16.96 -15.16 0.18
C ILE A 210 -16.41 -16.06 -0.92
N THR A 211 -15.37 -16.85 -0.62
CA THR A 211 -14.84 -17.81 -1.57
C THR A 211 -15.91 -18.87 -1.87
N GLU A 212 -16.18 -19.13 -3.16
CA GLU A 212 -17.26 -20.03 -3.58
C GLU A 212 -17.19 -21.39 -2.87
N GLY A 213 -18.32 -21.86 -2.34
CA GLY A 213 -18.38 -23.11 -1.59
C GLY A 213 -17.62 -23.12 -0.25
N ASN A 214 -17.20 -21.96 0.25
CA ASN A 214 -16.34 -21.78 1.43
C ASN A 214 -15.00 -22.53 1.33
N LYS A 215 -14.52 -22.80 0.11
CA LYS A 215 -13.24 -23.46 -0.14
C LYS A 215 -12.32 -22.52 -0.92
N PRO A 216 -11.07 -22.32 -0.46
CA PRO A 216 -10.04 -21.64 -1.24
C PRO A 216 -9.88 -22.30 -2.61
N PHE A 217 -9.77 -21.50 -3.67
CA PHE A 217 -9.51 -22.03 -5.01
C PHE A 217 -8.01 -22.02 -5.29
N SER A 218 -7.51 -23.06 -5.97
CA SER A 218 -6.11 -23.19 -6.30
C SER A 218 -5.76 -22.41 -7.56
N MET A 219 -4.65 -21.68 -7.54
CA MET A 219 -4.07 -20.98 -8.69
C MET A 219 -2.73 -21.62 -9.04
N LEU A 220 -2.78 -22.83 -9.61
CA LEU A 220 -1.61 -23.64 -9.93
C LEU A 220 -1.33 -23.57 -11.42
N SER A 221 -0.17 -23.05 -11.82
CA SER A 221 0.29 -23.13 -13.21
C SER A 221 1.11 -24.41 -13.43
N ARG A 222 1.18 -24.85 -14.70
CA ARG A 222 2.00 -26.03 -15.10
C ARG A 222 3.49 -25.84 -14.77
N TYR A 223 3.94 -24.60 -14.78
CA TYR A 223 5.32 -24.26 -14.54
C TYR A 223 5.48 -23.92 -13.06
N HIS A 224 6.25 -24.72 -12.32
CA HIS A 224 6.62 -24.36 -10.96
C HIS A 224 7.65 -23.22 -11.00
N SER A 225 7.18 -22.00 -11.28
CA SER A 225 8.00 -20.80 -11.08
C SER A 225 8.24 -20.62 -9.57
N TRP A 226 9.36 -19.99 -9.20
CA TRP A 226 9.70 -19.78 -7.79
C TRP A 226 9.19 -18.44 -7.22
N ASP A 227 8.77 -17.49 -8.07
CA ASP A 227 8.27 -16.16 -7.67
C ASP A 227 6.87 -15.93 -8.26
N SER A 228 5.85 -16.05 -7.40
CA SER A 228 4.45 -15.90 -7.75
C SER A 228 3.78 -14.88 -6.85
N SER A 229 2.96 -14.02 -7.47
CA SER A 229 2.10 -13.05 -6.79
C SER A 229 0.68 -13.18 -7.31
N ILE A 230 -0.27 -12.59 -6.59
CA ILE A 230 -1.64 -12.43 -7.09
C ILE A 230 -1.89 -10.96 -7.42
N ALA A 231 -2.76 -10.74 -8.40
CA ALA A 231 -3.33 -9.44 -8.69
C ALA A 231 -4.84 -9.55 -8.90
N VAL A 232 -5.54 -8.43 -8.82
CA VAL A 232 -6.99 -8.34 -9.01
C VAL A 232 -7.28 -7.35 -10.12
N THR A 233 -8.10 -7.74 -11.09
CA THR A 233 -8.48 -6.86 -12.19
C THR A 233 -9.47 -5.79 -11.75
N THR A 234 -9.74 -4.77 -12.58
CA THR A 234 -10.83 -3.82 -12.30
C THR A 234 -12.21 -4.49 -12.27
N SER A 235 -12.37 -5.61 -12.98
CA SER A 235 -13.56 -6.47 -12.94
C SER A 235 -13.64 -7.37 -11.70
N GLY A 236 -12.60 -7.41 -10.87
CA GLY A 236 -12.52 -8.25 -9.67
C GLY A 236 -12.03 -9.68 -9.91
N GLU A 237 -11.59 -10.01 -11.13
CA GLU A 237 -10.99 -11.31 -11.45
C GLU A 237 -9.60 -11.42 -10.82
N VAL A 238 -9.28 -12.59 -10.25
CA VAL A 238 -7.95 -12.85 -9.68
C VAL A 238 -7.00 -13.37 -10.76
N LEU A 239 -5.83 -12.75 -10.85
CA LEU A 239 -4.72 -13.15 -11.70
C LEU A 239 -3.62 -13.80 -10.85
N LEU A 240 -3.01 -14.85 -11.36
CA LEU A 240 -1.71 -15.34 -10.90
C LEU A 240 -0.64 -14.75 -11.81
N VAL A 241 0.37 -14.13 -11.21
CA VAL A 241 1.47 -13.50 -11.94
C VAL A 241 2.77 -14.14 -11.50
N GLU A 242 3.42 -14.79 -12.45
CA GLU A 242 4.69 -15.49 -12.26
C GLU A 242 5.81 -14.76 -13.00
N SER A 243 7.00 -14.74 -12.40
CA SER A 243 8.18 -14.14 -13.02
C SER A 243 9.44 -14.98 -12.76
N ASN A 244 10.45 -14.83 -13.62
CA ASN A 244 11.76 -15.45 -13.39
C ASN A 244 12.49 -14.74 -12.24
N PRO A 245 12.77 -15.39 -11.10
CA PRO A 245 13.31 -14.74 -9.91
C PRO A 245 14.70 -14.11 -10.09
N TRP A 246 15.46 -14.51 -11.13
CA TRP A 246 16.79 -13.97 -11.40
C TRP A 246 16.80 -12.81 -12.38
N GLN A 247 16.18 -12.95 -13.55
CA GLN A 247 16.29 -11.97 -14.63
C GLN A 247 15.08 -11.05 -14.78
N ARG A 248 13.87 -11.50 -14.39
CA ARG A 248 12.58 -10.78 -14.54
C ARG A 248 12.38 -10.02 -15.85
N ASP A 249 12.97 -10.58 -16.89
CA ASP A 249 12.76 -10.24 -18.28
C ASP A 249 11.58 -11.02 -18.88
N CYS A 250 10.95 -11.88 -18.10
CA CYS A 250 9.76 -12.61 -18.49
C CYS A 250 8.72 -12.68 -17.36
N PHE A 251 7.47 -12.51 -17.79
CA PHE A 251 6.29 -12.66 -16.96
C PHE A 251 5.31 -13.61 -17.64
N ARG A 252 4.63 -14.40 -16.83
CA ARG A 252 3.46 -15.17 -17.23
C ARG A 252 2.29 -14.81 -16.35
N VAL A 253 1.16 -14.57 -16.98
CA VAL A 253 -0.07 -14.17 -16.29
C VAL A 253 -1.10 -15.24 -16.56
N TYR A 254 -1.84 -15.61 -15.52
CA TYR A 254 -2.85 -16.63 -15.61
C TYR A 254 -4.17 -16.18 -14.99
N LYS A 255 -5.28 -16.61 -15.59
CA LYS A 255 -6.63 -16.50 -15.04
C LYS A 255 -7.07 -17.84 -14.44
N TYR A 256 -7.93 -17.80 -13.43
CA TYR A 256 -8.57 -19.01 -12.92
C TYR A 256 -9.35 -19.73 -14.03
N ASP A 257 -9.19 -21.05 -14.13
CA ASP A 257 -9.96 -21.87 -15.08
C ASP A 257 -11.13 -22.55 -14.38
N PRO A 258 -12.37 -22.06 -14.55
CA PRO A 258 -13.54 -22.67 -13.92
C PRO A 258 -13.90 -24.04 -14.52
N ASN A 259 -13.32 -24.43 -15.66
CA ASN A 259 -13.68 -25.66 -16.36
C ASN A 259 -12.90 -26.89 -15.87
N VAL A 260 -12.00 -26.72 -14.91
CA VAL A 260 -11.24 -27.84 -14.34
C VAL A 260 -12.15 -28.62 -13.40
N GLU A 261 -12.57 -29.81 -13.83
CA GLU A 261 -13.55 -30.65 -13.10
C GLU A 261 -13.07 -31.13 -11.73
N LEU A 262 -11.76 -31.32 -11.55
CA LEU A 262 -11.13 -31.83 -10.33
C LEU A 262 -9.86 -31.02 -9.98
N PRO A 263 -10.02 -29.76 -9.54
CA PRO A 263 -8.90 -28.84 -9.34
C PRO A 263 -7.91 -29.33 -8.28
N ASP A 264 -8.37 -30.10 -7.30
CA ASP A 264 -7.53 -30.67 -6.23
C ASP A 264 -6.59 -31.79 -6.74
N TYR A 265 -6.94 -32.44 -7.85
CA TYR A 265 -6.13 -33.49 -8.48
C TYR A 265 -5.36 -33.00 -9.71
N ALA A 266 -5.66 -31.79 -10.17
CA ALA A 266 -5.03 -31.19 -11.32
C ALA A 266 -3.66 -30.62 -10.97
N CYS A 267 -2.66 -30.90 -11.81
CA CYS A 267 -1.33 -30.28 -11.67
C CYS A 267 -1.32 -28.79 -12.08
N HIS A 268 -2.41 -28.30 -12.67
CA HIS A 268 -2.63 -26.91 -13.02
C HIS A 268 -4.14 -26.60 -13.05
N THR A 269 -4.51 -25.39 -12.63
CA THR A 269 -5.90 -24.94 -12.44
C THR A 269 -6.16 -23.55 -13.03
N VAL A 270 -5.24 -23.08 -13.88
CA VAL A 270 -5.26 -21.73 -14.44
C VAL A 270 -4.93 -21.77 -15.94
N LEU A 271 -5.46 -20.79 -16.67
CA LEU A 271 -5.21 -20.57 -18.10
C LEU A 271 -4.24 -19.41 -18.28
N GLU A 272 -3.17 -19.63 -19.06
CA GLU A 272 -2.22 -18.56 -19.41
C GLU A 272 -2.88 -17.55 -20.35
N VAL A 273 -2.61 -16.27 -20.13
CA VAL A 273 -3.08 -15.17 -20.97
C VAL A 273 -1.90 -14.35 -21.49
N ASP A 274 -2.00 -13.93 -22.74
CA ASP A 274 -0.96 -13.13 -23.41
C ASP A 274 -1.23 -11.62 -23.36
N SER A 275 -2.35 -11.20 -22.77
CA SER A 275 -2.79 -9.80 -22.66
C SER A 275 -3.59 -9.60 -21.36
N LEU A 276 -3.54 -8.37 -20.84
CA LEU A 276 -4.35 -7.89 -19.72
C LEU A 276 -5.67 -7.24 -20.21
N GLY A 277 -6.02 -7.40 -21.49
CA GLY A 277 -7.24 -6.82 -22.06
C GLY A 277 -7.20 -5.31 -22.19
N GLY A 278 -6.02 -4.72 -22.43
CA GLY A 278 -5.84 -3.27 -22.51
C GLY A 278 -5.72 -2.58 -21.14
N GLU A 279 -5.65 -3.33 -20.05
CA GLU A 279 -5.33 -2.82 -18.72
C GLU A 279 -3.81 -2.80 -18.48
N ALA A 280 -3.39 -2.05 -17.46
CA ALA A 280 -2.04 -2.08 -16.91
C ALA A 280 -2.06 -2.61 -15.48
N LEU A 281 -1.07 -3.42 -15.11
CA LEU A 281 -0.92 -4.00 -13.78
C LEU A 281 0.13 -3.24 -12.96
N LEU A 282 -0.27 -2.72 -11.81
CA LEU A 282 0.67 -2.25 -10.77
C LEU A 282 0.99 -3.42 -9.84
N LEU A 283 2.02 -4.20 -10.18
CA LEU A 283 2.32 -5.49 -9.52
C LEU A 283 2.56 -5.34 -8.01
N ASP A 284 3.27 -4.29 -7.61
CA ASP A 284 3.57 -3.98 -6.20
C ASP A 284 2.33 -3.67 -5.36
N LEU A 285 1.24 -3.25 -6.00
CA LEU A 285 -0.04 -2.98 -5.36
C LEU A 285 -1.05 -4.13 -5.55
N GLY A 286 -0.82 -4.97 -6.56
CA GLY A 286 -1.63 -6.16 -6.83
C GLY A 286 -2.96 -5.85 -7.51
N PHE A 287 -3.10 -4.73 -8.22
CA PHE A 287 -4.31 -4.43 -8.98
C PHE A 287 -4.01 -3.96 -10.40
N THR A 288 -4.95 -4.23 -11.30
CA THR A 288 -4.95 -3.63 -12.63
C THR A 288 -5.75 -2.34 -12.65
N MET A 289 -5.55 -1.58 -13.72
CA MET A 289 -6.34 -0.42 -14.03
C MET A 289 -6.37 -0.17 -15.53
N PRO A 290 -7.34 0.63 -16.02
CA PRO A 290 -7.43 0.93 -17.44
C PRO A 290 -6.15 1.62 -17.93
N ALA A 291 -5.66 1.22 -19.10
CA ALA A 291 -4.64 2.01 -19.77
C ALA A 291 -5.15 3.41 -20.05
N ASN A 292 -4.24 4.38 -20.03
CA ASN A 292 -4.57 5.78 -20.19
C ASN A 292 -3.38 6.53 -20.76
N ASP A 293 -3.48 6.84 -22.05
CA ASP A 293 -2.44 7.58 -22.78
C ASP A 293 -2.16 8.97 -22.18
N THR A 294 -3.18 9.63 -21.64
CA THR A 294 -3.03 10.97 -21.02
C THR A 294 -2.24 10.92 -19.71
N LEU A 295 -2.27 9.77 -19.02
CA LEU A 295 -1.50 9.47 -17.82
C LEU A 295 -0.24 8.64 -18.09
N GLY A 296 0.05 8.35 -19.37
CA GLY A 296 1.23 7.59 -19.78
C GLY A 296 1.22 6.13 -19.29
N ILE A 297 0.02 5.58 -19.07
CA ILE A 297 -0.21 4.21 -18.63
C ILE A 297 -0.39 3.36 -19.88
N GLU A 298 0.61 2.54 -20.18
CA GLU A 298 0.66 1.73 -21.39
C GLU A 298 -0.23 0.48 -21.25
N PRO A 299 -1.01 0.10 -22.27
CA PRO A 299 -1.82 -1.12 -22.22
C PRO A 299 -0.95 -2.37 -22.14
N ASP A 300 -1.50 -3.43 -21.54
CA ASP A 300 -0.87 -4.74 -21.37
C ASP A 300 0.49 -4.69 -20.67
N SER A 301 0.70 -3.67 -19.82
CA SER A 301 2.00 -3.42 -19.20
C SER A 301 1.96 -3.70 -17.70
N ILE A 302 3.05 -4.28 -17.20
CA ILE A 302 3.27 -4.67 -15.81
C ILE A 302 4.33 -3.73 -15.23
N TYR A 303 3.91 -2.89 -14.30
CA TYR A 303 4.73 -1.93 -13.57
C TYR A 303 5.18 -2.55 -12.25
N PHE A 304 6.50 -2.62 -12.03
CA PHE A 304 7.08 -3.18 -10.81
C PHE A 304 8.38 -2.46 -10.41
N THR A 305 8.73 -2.55 -9.13
CA THR A 305 9.90 -1.86 -8.55
C THR A 305 10.85 -2.77 -7.77
N ARG A 306 10.50 -4.06 -7.59
CA ARG A 306 11.22 -4.97 -6.70
C ARG A 306 11.23 -6.42 -7.13
N HIS A 307 12.16 -7.15 -6.50
CA HIS A 307 12.12 -8.59 -6.32
C HIS A 307 11.13 -9.03 -5.22
N TYR A 308 10.44 -10.17 -5.43
CA TYR A 308 9.89 -11.13 -4.45
C TYR A 308 9.72 -10.62 -3.00
N ARG A 309 8.48 -10.56 -2.50
CA ARG A 309 8.17 -10.20 -1.09
C ARG A 309 7.85 -11.39 -0.15
N PRO A 310 8.70 -12.39 0.07
CA PRO A 310 8.68 -13.14 1.31
C PRO A 310 9.70 -12.57 2.28
N CYS A 311 9.44 -12.87 3.54
CA CYS A 311 10.11 -12.38 4.71
C CYS A 311 11.58 -12.81 4.85
N GLN A 312 12.28 -13.24 3.78
CA GLN A 312 13.63 -13.79 3.92
C GLN A 312 14.60 -13.43 2.79
N LEU A 313 15.72 -12.86 3.25
CA LEU A 313 17.08 -12.90 2.69
C LEU A 313 17.44 -11.94 1.55
N SER A 314 18.33 -11.01 1.93
CA SER A 314 19.15 -10.10 1.15
C SER A 314 18.43 -8.92 0.50
N PRO A 315 18.96 -7.68 0.62
CA PRO A 315 18.55 -6.59 -0.26
C PRO A 315 18.88 -7.04 -1.69
N ARG A 316 17.84 -7.22 -2.50
CA ARG A 316 18.01 -7.31 -3.95
C ARG A 316 17.84 -5.90 -4.50
N ASP A 317 18.59 -5.61 -5.55
CA ASP A 317 18.59 -4.29 -6.19
C ASP A 317 17.16 -3.86 -6.57
N LEU A 318 16.87 -2.57 -6.36
CA LEU A 318 15.64 -1.97 -6.84
C LEU A 318 15.69 -1.96 -8.36
N ASP A 319 14.68 -2.55 -9.01
CA ASP A 319 14.57 -2.54 -10.46
C ASP A 319 13.23 -1.90 -10.83
N ILE A 320 13.30 -0.64 -11.25
CA ILE A 320 12.14 0.15 -11.61
C ILE A 320 11.85 -0.13 -13.07
N CYS A 321 10.83 -0.94 -13.32
CA CYS A 321 10.61 -1.57 -14.61
C CYS A 321 9.16 -1.51 -15.06
N VAL A 322 9.01 -1.52 -16.38
CA VAL A 322 7.74 -1.73 -17.08
C VAL A 322 7.94 -2.83 -18.10
N PHE A 323 7.23 -3.93 -17.92
CA PHE A 323 7.23 -5.06 -18.85
C PHE A 323 5.94 -5.08 -19.65
N ASN A 324 6.00 -5.09 -20.98
CA ASN A 324 4.81 -5.21 -21.81
C ASN A 324 4.55 -6.68 -22.15
N LEU A 325 3.40 -7.19 -21.72
CA LEU A 325 3.03 -8.61 -21.80
C LEU A 325 2.80 -9.09 -23.24
N VAL A 326 2.30 -8.23 -24.13
CA VAL A 326 2.04 -8.60 -25.53
C VAL A 326 3.33 -8.61 -26.35
N THR A 327 4.10 -7.53 -26.26
CA THR A 327 5.35 -7.37 -27.04
C THR A 327 6.55 -8.09 -26.42
N LYS A 328 6.42 -8.53 -25.16
CA LYS A 328 7.49 -9.14 -24.34
C LYS A 328 8.72 -8.23 -24.22
N THR A 329 8.49 -6.92 -24.14
CA THR A 329 9.57 -5.92 -24.02
C THR A 329 9.69 -5.43 -22.58
N LEU A 330 10.92 -5.18 -22.14
CA LEU A 330 11.22 -4.65 -20.81
C LEU A 330 11.86 -3.27 -20.91
N LYS A 331 11.25 -2.28 -20.26
CA LYS A 331 11.77 -0.92 -20.09
C LYS A 331 12.27 -0.76 -18.66
N ARG A 332 13.54 -0.36 -18.50
CA ARG A 332 14.15 -0.05 -17.20
C ARG A 332 14.26 1.46 -17.01
N PHE A 333 13.97 1.94 -15.81
CA PHE A 333 14.09 3.34 -15.44
C PHE A 333 15.25 3.53 -14.46
N PRO A 334 16.05 4.59 -14.62
CA PRO A 334 17.17 4.85 -13.71
C PRO A 334 16.64 5.21 -12.32
N VAL A 335 17.25 4.59 -11.31
CA VAL A 335 17.10 4.99 -9.91
C VAL A 335 17.98 6.22 -9.69
N PRO A 336 17.52 7.24 -8.95
CA PRO A 336 18.38 8.40 -8.64
C PRO A 336 19.62 7.99 -7.83
N ASP A 337 20.81 8.26 -8.38
CA ASP A 337 22.11 7.89 -7.77
C ASP A 337 22.43 8.68 -6.48
N ASP A 338 21.76 9.81 -6.27
CA ASP A 338 21.94 10.70 -5.13
C ASP A 338 21.19 10.27 -3.86
N MET A 339 20.46 9.15 -3.91
CA MET A 339 19.65 8.68 -2.78
C MET A 339 19.92 7.21 -2.42
N SER A 340 20.09 6.94 -1.13
CA SER A 340 20.06 5.57 -0.63
C SER A 340 18.62 5.15 -0.36
N LEU A 341 18.05 4.39 -1.29
CA LEU A 341 16.66 3.95 -1.19
C LEU A 341 16.53 2.67 -0.35
N MET A 342 15.54 2.67 0.54
CA MET A 342 15.01 1.46 1.16
C MET A 342 13.95 0.84 0.24
N ASP A 343 13.05 1.67 -0.25
CA ASP A 343 11.89 1.22 -1.01
C ASP A 343 11.48 2.22 -2.11
N ALA A 344 10.63 1.79 -3.03
CA ALA A 344 10.14 2.44 -4.23
C ALA A 344 8.86 1.70 -4.61
N ARG A 345 7.83 2.44 -5.05
CA ARG A 345 6.58 1.87 -5.57
C ARG A 345 6.04 2.75 -6.67
N TRP A 346 5.48 2.15 -7.71
CA TRP A 346 4.67 2.89 -8.67
C TRP A 346 3.44 3.46 -7.99
N PHE A 347 3.19 4.73 -8.23
CA PHE A 347 2.08 5.50 -7.69
C PHE A 347 1.46 6.31 -8.81
N LEU A 348 0.14 6.37 -8.81
CA LEU A 348 -0.60 7.20 -9.75
C LEU A 348 -1.30 8.29 -8.99
N HIS A 349 -1.00 9.52 -9.38
CA HIS A 349 -1.71 10.68 -8.88
C HIS A 349 -3.05 10.75 -9.61
N ALA A 350 -4.16 10.70 -8.85
CA ALA A 350 -5.47 11.03 -9.39
C ALA A 350 -5.48 12.53 -9.75
N SER A 351 -5.75 12.85 -11.01
CA SER A 351 -5.80 14.22 -11.53
C SER A 351 -6.96 15.03 -10.95
#